data_AF-A0A964Y6B1-F1
#
_entry.id   AF-A0A964Y6B1-F1
#
_cell.length_a   1.000
_cell.length_b   1.000
_cell.length_c   1.000
_cell.angle_alpha   90.00
_cell.angle_beta   90.00
_cell.angle_gamma   90.00
#
_symmetry.space_group_name_H-M   'P 1'
#
loop_
_entity.id
_entity.type
_entity.pdbx_description
1 polymer ?
#
loop_
_entity_poly.entity_id
_entity_poly.type
_entity_poly.pdbx_seq_one_letter_code
_entity_poly.pdbx_strand_id
1 'polypeptide(L)'
;AGGVLETKKEYLNSLCHPFHMGYGVLLHSGYHYIDLLEMFLSIKDFEAEQDDFQVFSSYPKDFLAEGENFKLEAHEELDPKAFGEVDFTLLGQLRGQGKKLNYSLQLYGTSISQRNEGVIKTKLPGRLRQERIILHFGHLLSVHVESLPFHKIDPKSYLLEDFNMTIFHHPSLKTKTPVLKMTRENLSQIYEDLPLHASLNSFARKWQLKEFINGKPTHSSFDSHQATIFRLQKIYSYLYQKQMRSQESILVNR
;
A
#
# COMPACT_ATOMS: atom_id res chain seq x y z
N ALA A 1 9.92 2.48 9.57
CA ALA A 1 9.34 1.14 9.31
C ALA A 1 8.68 1.21 7.95
N GLY A 2 9.26 0.50 6.98
CA GLY A 2 8.85 0.57 5.57
C GLY A 2 7.76 -0.45 5.32
N GLY A 3 6.82 -0.14 4.44
CA GLY A 3 5.64 -0.97 4.19
C GLY A 3 5.99 -2.39 3.90
N VAL A 4 5.25 -3.30 4.52
CA VAL A 4 5.41 -4.75 4.45
C VAL A 4 4.00 -5.32 4.41
N LEU A 5 3.70 -6.06 3.36
CA LEU A 5 2.64 -7.05 3.38
C LEU A 5 3.32 -8.33 3.89
N GLU A 6 2.94 -8.81 5.09
CA GLU A 6 3.50 -10.08 5.56
C GLU A 6 3.11 -11.19 4.61
N THR A 7 4.08 -12.06 4.34
CA THR A 7 4.00 -13.01 3.24
C THR A 7 2.85 -13.98 3.48
N LYS A 8 2.25 -14.49 2.40
CA LYS A 8 1.25 -15.57 2.46
C LYS A 8 1.71 -16.76 3.33
N LYS A 9 3.01 -17.05 3.35
CA LYS A 9 3.60 -18.12 4.14
C LYS A 9 3.55 -17.82 5.65
N GLU A 10 3.83 -16.60 6.07
CA GLU A 10 3.71 -16.19 7.47
C GLU A 10 2.25 -16.15 7.90
N TYR A 11 1.35 -15.58 7.08
CA TYR A 11 -0.08 -15.59 7.37
C TYR A 11 -0.59 -17.03 7.55
N LEU A 12 -0.31 -17.94 6.62
CA LEU A 12 -0.86 -19.31 6.69
C LEU A 12 -0.22 -20.20 7.77
N ASN A 13 1.07 -20.01 8.09
CA ASN A 13 1.79 -20.95 8.97
C ASN A 13 2.05 -20.41 10.38
N SER A 14 1.88 -19.10 10.62
CA SER A 14 2.03 -18.54 11.95
C SER A 14 0.72 -18.65 12.72
N LEU A 15 0.63 -19.62 13.64
CA LEU A 15 -0.48 -19.72 14.58
C LEU A 15 -0.65 -18.42 15.36
N CYS A 16 0.45 -17.77 15.76
CA CYS A 16 0.45 -16.49 16.46
C CYS A 16 0.46 -15.27 15.51
N HIS A 17 0.00 -15.41 14.26
CA HIS A 17 -0.07 -14.28 13.36
C HIS A 17 -0.97 -13.19 13.98
N PRO A 18 -0.54 -11.92 14.04
CA PRO A 18 -1.32 -10.88 14.71
C PRO A 18 -2.76 -10.78 14.19
N PHE A 19 -3.00 -11.04 12.90
CA PHE A 19 -4.35 -11.13 12.31
C PHE A 19 -5.15 -12.38 12.68
N HIS A 20 -4.53 -13.55 12.87
CA HIS A 20 -5.24 -14.74 13.38
C HIS A 20 -5.75 -14.52 14.80
N MET A 21 -5.05 -13.69 15.56
CA MET A 21 -5.31 -13.47 16.97
C MET A 21 -6.13 -12.20 17.27
N GLY A 22 -6.57 -11.47 16.24
CA GLY A 22 -7.46 -10.31 16.38
C GLY A 22 -6.83 -9.06 17.02
N TYR A 23 -5.57 -9.09 17.42
CA TYR A 23 -4.81 -7.93 17.94
C TYR A 23 -3.77 -7.41 16.95
N GLY A 24 -3.90 -7.78 15.67
CA GLY A 24 -3.00 -7.40 14.60
C GLY A 24 -2.90 -5.90 14.47
N VAL A 25 -1.86 -5.36 15.10
CA VAL A 25 -1.50 -3.96 15.04
C VAL A 25 -1.34 -3.61 13.56
N LEU A 26 -2.33 -2.90 13.02
CA LEU A 26 -2.37 -2.30 11.67
C LEU A 26 -1.31 -1.21 11.46
N LEU A 27 -0.30 -1.17 12.33
CA LEU A 27 0.87 -0.29 12.25
C LEU A 27 2.05 -0.94 11.51
N HIS A 28 1.75 -1.99 10.75
CA HIS A 28 2.68 -2.65 9.84
C HIS A 28 2.53 -2.08 8.43
N SER A 29 3.64 -1.63 7.89
CA SER A 29 3.68 -0.32 7.22
C SER A 29 3.08 -0.27 5.81
N GLY A 30 2.70 -1.43 5.24
CA GLY A 30 2.07 -1.54 3.92
C GLY A 30 0.55 -1.52 4.02
N TYR A 31 0.01 -1.96 5.16
CA TYR A 31 -1.41 -1.97 5.45
C TYR A 31 -1.99 -0.56 5.65
N HIS A 32 -1.15 0.44 5.94
CA HIS A 32 -1.57 1.84 6.02
C HIS A 32 -2.27 2.36 4.76
N TYR A 33 -1.93 1.83 3.58
CA TYR A 33 -2.60 2.22 2.35
C TYR A 33 -3.89 1.43 2.10
N ILE A 34 -4.04 0.27 2.73
CA ILE A 34 -5.31 -0.46 2.78
C ILE A 34 -6.24 0.24 3.77
N ASP A 35 -5.73 0.67 4.94
CA ASP A 35 -6.46 1.53 5.87
C ASP A 35 -6.89 2.83 5.20
N LEU A 36 -5.96 3.50 4.51
CA LEU A 36 -6.26 4.75 3.81
C LEU A 36 -7.30 4.54 2.69
N LEU A 37 -7.20 3.43 1.94
CA LEU A 37 -8.24 3.03 0.98
C LEU A 37 -9.58 2.88 1.70
N GLU A 38 -9.67 2.09 2.77
CA GLU A 38 -10.92 1.90 3.53
C GLU A 38 -11.48 3.21 4.08
N MET A 39 -10.62 4.09 4.58
CA MET A 39 -11.02 5.43 5.01
C MET A 39 -11.69 6.20 3.87
N PHE A 40 -11.11 6.20 2.67
CA PHE A 40 -11.73 6.84 1.51
C PHE A 40 -13.03 6.18 1.07
N LEU A 41 -13.12 4.84 1.16
CA LEU A 41 -14.33 4.09 0.81
C LEU A 41 -15.45 4.29 1.85
N SER A 42 -15.11 4.62 3.10
CA SER A 42 -16.06 4.86 4.20
C SER A 42 -16.65 6.28 4.23
N ILE A 43 -16.31 7.15 3.28
CA ILE A 43 -16.86 8.51 3.23
C ILE A 43 -18.39 8.41 3.08
N LYS A 44 -19.10 9.00 4.07
CA LYS A 44 -20.52 8.79 4.44
C LYS A 44 -21.58 8.84 3.32
N ASP A 45 -21.22 9.23 2.10
CA ASP A 45 -22.15 9.35 0.98
C ASP A 45 -22.14 8.14 0.03
N PHE A 46 -21.41 7.06 0.35
CA PHE A 46 -21.36 5.84 -0.45
C PHE A 46 -21.77 4.61 0.37
N GLU A 47 -23.07 4.37 0.51
CA GLU A 47 -23.56 3.06 0.98
C GLU A 47 -23.39 2.04 -0.15
N ALA A 48 -22.26 1.34 -0.13
CA ALA A 48 -21.97 0.31 -1.14
C ALA A 48 -22.86 -0.92 -0.91
N GLU A 49 -23.63 -1.28 -1.93
CA GLU A 49 -24.38 -2.54 -1.99
C GLU A 49 -23.47 -3.68 -2.48
N GLN A 50 -22.49 -3.35 -3.32
CA GLN A 50 -21.57 -4.32 -3.91
C GLN A 50 -20.14 -3.77 -3.98
N ASP A 51 -19.17 -4.65 -3.69
CA ASP A 51 -17.73 -4.42 -3.84
C ASP A 51 -17.12 -5.56 -4.66
N ASP A 52 -16.84 -5.29 -5.94
CA ASP A 52 -16.17 -6.23 -6.82
C ASP A 52 -14.71 -5.80 -7.03
N PHE A 53 -13.78 -6.74 -6.86
CA PHE A 53 -12.37 -6.44 -7.11
C PHE A 53 -11.56 -7.62 -7.63
N GLN A 54 -10.40 -7.29 -8.19
CA GLN A 54 -9.38 -8.22 -8.62
C GLN A 54 -8.05 -7.88 -7.96
N VAL A 55 -7.27 -8.93 -7.69
CA VAL A 55 -5.95 -8.81 -7.08
C VAL A 55 -4.90 -9.44 -7.97
N PHE A 56 -3.81 -8.70 -8.14
CA PHE A 56 -2.60 -9.13 -8.81
C PHE A 56 -1.45 -9.06 -7.82
N SER A 57 -0.59 -10.07 -7.85
CA SER A 57 0.60 -10.13 -7.01
C SER A 57 1.77 -10.56 -7.86
N SER A 58 2.91 -9.89 -7.72
CA SER A 58 4.18 -10.28 -8.34
C SER A 58 5.21 -10.55 -7.26
N TYR A 59 5.95 -11.64 -7.41
CA TYR A 59 6.92 -12.12 -6.45
C TYR A 59 8.33 -11.89 -6.99
N PRO A 60 9.36 -11.84 -6.11
CA PRO A 60 10.76 -11.77 -6.53
C PRO A 60 11.16 -12.61 -7.74
N LYS A 61 10.73 -13.89 -7.74
CA LYS A 61 11.01 -14.84 -8.82
C LYS A 61 10.47 -14.43 -10.18
N ASP A 62 9.41 -13.62 -10.22
CA ASP A 62 8.76 -13.19 -11.45
C ASP A 62 9.61 -12.12 -12.17
N PHE A 63 10.47 -11.41 -11.42
CA PHE A 63 11.38 -10.37 -11.94
C PHE A 63 12.79 -10.87 -12.24
N LEU A 64 13.17 -12.05 -11.73
CA LEU A 64 14.45 -12.70 -12.05
C LEU A 64 14.64 -12.86 -13.56
N ALA A 65 13.57 -13.24 -14.26
CA ALA A 65 13.58 -13.40 -15.71
C ALA A 65 13.70 -12.07 -16.47
N GLU A 66 13.34 -10.94 -15.86
CA GLU A 66 13.44 -9.62 -16.49
C GLU A 66 14.85 -9.04 -16.42
N GLY A 67 15.59 -9.30 -15.33
CA GLY A 67 16.95 -8.80 -15.11
C GLY A 67 17.94 -9.17 -16.23
N GLU A 68 17.73 -10.32 -16.89
CA GLU A 68 18.52 -10.77 -18.05
C GLU A 68 18.41 -9.80 -19.25
N ASN A 69 17.26 -9.17 -19.44
CA ASN A 69 17.01 -8.25 -20.55
C ASN A 69 17.54 -6.83 -20.29
N PHE A 70 17.69 -6.43 -19.02
CA PHE A 70 18.13 -5.07 -18.66
C PHE A 70 19.63 -4.91 -18.54
N LYS A 71 20.43 -5.95 -18.84
CA LYS A 71 21.91 -5.94 -18.72
C LYS A 71 22.37 -5.34 -17.38
N LEU A 72 21.64 -5.61 -16.31
CA LEU A 72 22.11 -5.29 -14.96
C LEU A 72 23.42 -6.06 -14.80
N GLU A 73 24.52 -5.34 -14.55
CA GLU A 73 25.86 -5.93 -14.46
C GLU A 73 25.79 -7.20 -13.63
N ALA A 74 26.21 -8.31 -14.24
CA ALA A 74 25.98 -9.68 -13.79
C ALA A 74 26.04 -9.81 -12.27
N HIS A 75 24.88 -9.71 -11.63
CA HIS A 75 24.73 -10.20 -10.29
C HIS A 75 24.74 -11.72 -10.40
N GLU A 76 25.70 -12.35 -9.73
CA GLU A 76 25.66 -13.77 -9.38
C GLU A 76 24.21 -14.17 -9.06
N GLU A 77 23.79 -15.37 -9.53
CA GLU A 77 22.43 -15.92 -9.40
C GLU A 77 21.61 -15.21 -8.31
N LEU A 78 20.76 -14.28 -8.74
CA LEU A 78 20.02 -13.42 -7.82
C LEU A 78 19.15 -14.31 -6.90
N ASP A 79 19.56 -14.45 -5.64
CA ASP A 79 18.83 -15.23 -4.64
C ASP A 79 17.43 -14.59 -4.47
N PRO A 80 16.32 -15.33 -4.64
CA PRO A 80 14.98 -14.84 -4.34
C PRO A 80 14.85 -14.22 -2.93
N LYS A 81 15.70 -14.60 -1.97
CA LYS A 81 15.77 -14.01 -0.62
C LYS A 81 16.40 -12.61 -0.59
N ALA A 82 17.12 -12.20 -1.64
CA ALA A 82 17.75 -10.89 -1.77
C ALA A 82 16.80 -9.81 -2.30
N PHE A 83 15.58 -10.17 -2.70
CA PHE A 83 14.55 -9.22 -3.10
C PHE A 83 13.72 -8.77 -1.89
N GLY A 84 13.06 -7.63 -2.05
CA GLY A 84 12.08 -7.11 -1.11
C GLY A 84 10.80 -7.94 -1.03
N GLU A 85 9.68 -7.26 -0.78
CA GLU A 85 8.38 -7.91 -0.56
C GLU A 85 7.65 -8.19 -1.88
N VAL A 86 6.43 -8.73 -1.77
CA VAL A 86 5.54 -9.02 -2.90
C VAL A 86 4.91 -7.72 -3.38
N ASP A 87 4.94 -7.48 -4.69
CA ASP A 87 4.18 -6.39 -5.31
C ASP A 87 2.71 -6.76 -5.33
N PHE A 88 1.87 -5.77 -5.08
CA PHE A 88 0.45 -5.96 -4.88
C PHE A 88 -0.32 -4.90 -5.64
N THR A 89 -1.23 -5.32 -6.51
CA THR A 89 -2.18 -4.43 -7.17
C THR A 89 -3.60 -4.92 -6.91
N LEU A 90 -4.44 -4.04 -6.38
CA LEU A 90 -5.85 -4.24 -6.16
C LEU A 90 -6.61 -3.25 -7.05
N LEU A 91 -7.48 -3.78 -7.91
CA LEU A 91 -8.39 -2.98 -8.73
C LEU A 91 -9.81 -3.35 -8.35
N GLY A 92 -10.65 -2.37 -8.03
CA GLY A 92 -12.02 -2.65 -7.67
C GLY A 92 -13.01 -1.54 -7.99
N GLN A 93 -14.27 -1.89 -7.78
CA GLN A 93 -15.42 -1.04 -8.02
C GLN A 93 -16.44 -1.24 -6.90
N LEU A 94 -16.78 -0.16 -6.23
CA LEU A 94 -17.97 -0.10 -5.38
C LEU A 94 -19.17 0.39 -6.19
N ARG A 95 -20.33 -0.21 -5.91
CA ARG A 95 -21.63 0.17 -6.49
C ARG A 95 -22.69 0.22 -5.39
N GLY A 96 -23.55 1.24 -5.42
CA GLY A 96 -24.70 1.36 -4.53
C GLY A 96 -25.49 2.63 -4.81
N GLN A 97 -26.82 2.59 -4.66
CA GLN A 97 -27.70 3.77 -4.82
C GLN A 97 -27.46 4.60 -6.10
N GLY A 98 -27.17 3.93 -7.22
CA GLY A 98 -26.88 4.60 -8.50
C GLY A 98 -25.50 5.27 -8.59
N LYS A 99 -24.67 5.18 -7.55
CA LYS A 99 -23.31 5.70 -7.49
C LYS A 99 -22.31 4.60 -7.85
N LYS A 100 -21.19 5.00 -8.44
CA LYS A 100 -20.06 4.12 -8.76
C LYS A 100 -18.76 4.77 -8.33
N LEU A 101 -17.91 4.01 -7.66
CA LEU A 101 -16.57 4.40 -7.27
C LEU A 101 -15.61 3.34 -7.79
N ASN A 102 -14.67 3.72 -8.64
CA ASN A 102 -13.58 2.84 -9.06
C ASN A 102 -12.35 3.15 -8.22
N TYR A 103 -11.61 2.12 -7.80
CA TYR A 103 -10.42 2.29 -7.00
C TYR A 103 -9.28 1.40 -7.49
N SER A 104 -8.06 1.89 -7.31
CA SER A 104 -6.82 1.18 -7.56
C SER A 104 -5.89 1.41 -6.37
N LEU A 105 -5.34 0.32 -5.84
CA LEU A 105 -4.29 0.34 -4.82
C LEU A 105 -3.10 -0.43 -5.38
N GLN A 106 -1.96 0.23 -5.41
CA GLN A 106 -0.70 -0.28 -5.93
C GLN A 106 0.36 -0.17 -4.85
N LEU A 107 0.90 -1.30 -4.42
CA LEU A 107 1.96 -1.41 -3.43
C LEU A 107 3.12 -2.15 -4.09
N TYR A 108 4.13 -1.41 -4.52
CA TYR A 108 5.33 -1.95 -5.12
C TYR A 108 6.48 -1.92 -4.13
N GLY A 109 7.21 -3.02 -4.03
CA GLY A 109 8.30 -3.25 -3.08
C GLY A 109 9.26 -4.38 -3.46
N THR A 110 9.11 -5.00 -4.65
CA THR A 110 9.94 -6.11 -5.16
C THR A 110 11.36 -5.71 -5.59
N SER A 111 11.83 -4.50 -5.26
CA SER A 111 13.22 -4.12 -5.52
C SER A 111 14.22 -4.95 -4.70
N ILE A 112 15.45 -5.07 -5.19
CA ILE A 112 16.55 -5.74 -4.49
C ILE A 112 16.70 -5.10 -3.10
N SER A 113 16.49 -5.90 -2.04
CA SER A 113 16.49 -5.45 -0.65
C SER A 113 17.70 -6.04 0.06
N GLN A 114 18.48 -5.20 0.75
CA GLN A 114 19.63 -5.64 1.55
C GLN A 114 19.27 -6.45 2.83
N ARG A 115 18.13 -7.18 2.88
CA ARG A 115 17.87 -8.10 4.01
C ARG A 115 18.90 -9.25 4.09
N ASN A 116 19.77 -9.40 3.07
CA ASN A 116 20.99 -10.21 3.10
C ASN A 116 22.22 -9.32 2.77
N GLU A 117 22.87 -8.76 3.80
CA GLU A 117 24.10 -7.94 3.67
C GLU A 117 25.31 -8.67 3.08
N GLY A 118 25.23 -9.99 2.85
CA GLY A 118 26.36 -10.80 2.38
C GLY A 118 26.69 -10.69 0.89
N VAL A 119 25.82 -10.13 0.03
CA VAL A 119 25.86 -10.41 -1.41
C VAL A 119 26.26 -9.22 -2.30
N ILE A 120 26.08 -7.96 -1.90
CA ILE A 120 26.22 -6.83 -2.84
C ILE A 120 27.23 -5.77 -2.34
N LYS A 121 28.44 -5.79 -2.93
CA LYS A 121 29.57 -4.88 -2.65
C LYS A 121 29.52 -3.55 -3.43
N THR A 122 28.57 -3.33 -4.32
CA THR A 122 28.48 -2.11 -5.15
C THR A 122 27.42 -1.13 -4.62
N LYS A 123 27.82 0.15 -4.56
CA LYS A 123 27.03 1.27 -4.04
C LYS A 123 25.79 1.50 -4.88
N LEU A 124 24.61 1.20 -4.33
CA LEU A 124 23.40 2.04 -4.30
C LEU A 124 22.34 1.30 -3.44
N PRO A 125 22.39 1.47 -2.10
CA PRO A 125 21.83 0.51 -1.15
C PRO A 125 20.39 0.85 -0.74
N GLY A 126 19.35 0.47 -1.48
CA GLY A 126 17.99 0.77 -1.02
C GLY A 126 16.84 0.03 -1.69
N ARG A 127 15.79 -0.22 -0.90
CA ARG A 127 14.50 -0.71 -1.40
C ARG A 127 13.76 0.43 -2.11
N LEU A 128 13.56 0.30 -3.42
CA LEU A 128 12.57 1.07 -4.18
C LEU A 128 11.17 0.59 -3.79
N ARG A 129 10.44 1.45 -3.09
CA ARG A 129 9.05 1.25 -2.70
C ARG A 129 8.22 2.32 -3.39
N GLN A 130 7.04 1.95 -3.89
CA GLN A 130 6.06 2.90 -4.39
C GLN A 130 4.68 2.51 -3.87
N GLU A 131 3.96 3.47 -3.34
CA GLU A 131 2.62 3.26 -2.79
C GLU A 131 1.69 4.26 -3.47
N ARG A 132 0.67 3.75 -4.16
CA ARG A 132 -0.29 4.59 -4.89
C ARG A 132 -1.73 4.15 -4.63
N ILE A 133 -2.59 5.13 -4.37
CA ILE A 133 -4.04 4.96 -4.34
C ILE A 133 -4.65 5.88 -5.38
N ILE A 134 -5.54 5.36 -6.20
CA ILE A 134 -6.36 6.15 -7.12
C ILE A 134 -7.82 5.81 -6.85
N LEU A 135 -8.64 6.83 -6.68
CA LEU A 135 -10.08 6.73 -6.46
C LEU A 135 -10.79 7.61 -7.49
N HIS A 136 -11.79 7.07 -8.17
CA HIS A 136 -12.63 7.79 -9.12
C HIS A 136 -14.09 7.73 -8.67
N PHE A 137 -14.62 8.85 -8.20
CA PHE A 137 -16.01 9.03 -7.81
C PHE A 137 -16.82 9.48 -9.03
N GLY A 138 -17.17 8.52 -9.89
CA GLY A 138 -17.88 8.79 -11.14
C GLY A 138 -17.17 9.85 -11.99
N HIS A 139 -17.92 10.86 -12.42
CA HIS A 139 -17.42 11.99 -13.23
C HIS A 139 -17.13 13.25 -12.41
N LEU A 140 -17.27 13.18 -11.07
CA LEU A 140 -17.27 14.35 -10.21
C LEU A 140 -15.91 14.64 -9.59
N LEU A 141 -15.20 13.58 -9.18
CA LEU A 141 -14.02 13.69 -8.34
C LEU A 141 -13.08 12.52 -8.59
N SER A 142 -11.78 12.78 -8.61
CA SER A 142 -10.73 11.77 -8.58
C SER A 142 -9.66 12.15 -7.58
N VAL A 143 -9.25 11.21 -6.74
CA VAL A 143 -8.22 11.39 -5.72
C VAL A 143 -7.06 10.47 -6.04
N HIS A 144 -5.88 11.05 -6.17
CA HIS A 144 -4.63 10.35 -6.46
C HIS A 144 -3.70 10.60 -5.28
N VAL A 145 -3.25 9.53 -4.63
CA VAL A 145 -2.30 9.58 -3.52
C VAL A 145 -1.08 8.77 -3.91
N GLU A 146 0.11 9.34 -3.73
CA GLU A 146 1.38 8.73 -4.06
C GLU A 146 2.37 8.97 -2.92
N SER A 147 3.11 7.93 -2.55
CA SER A 147 4.25 8.02 -1.63
C SER A 147 5.44 7.22 -2.14
N LEU A 148 6.56 7.92 -2.26
CA LEU A 148 7.79 7.46 -2.90
C LEU A 148 8.99 7.69 -1.97
N PRO A 149 9.32 6.76 -1.05
CA PRO A 149 10.42 6.92 -0.10
C PRO A 149 11.78 6.53 -0.70
N PHE A 150 12.23 7.25 -1.73
CA PHE A 150 13.51 6.95 -2.39
C PHE A 150 14.75 7.29 -1.55
N HIS A 151 14.59 7.91 -0.38
CA HIS A 151 15.69 8.16 0.57
C HIS A 151 16.51 6.91 0.92
N LYS A 152 15.93 5.71 0.89
CA LYS A 152 16.71 4.49 1.12
C LYS A 152 17.74 4.26 0.01
N ILE A 153 17.47 4.66 -1.22
CA ILE A 153 18.35 4.46 -2.38
C ILE A 153 19.51 5.46 -2.33
N ASP A 154 19.19 6.74 -2.13
CA ASP A 154 20.17 7.80 -1.95
C ASP A 154 19.67 8.80 -0.89
N PRO A 155 20.14 8.66 0.37
CA PRO A 155 19.76 9.55 1.46
C PRO A 155 20.14 11.02 1.24
N LYS A 156 21.12 11.30 0.38
CA LYS A 156 21.60 12.66 0.13
C LYS A 156 20.77 13.37 -0.92
N SER A 157 20.26 12.62 -1.90
CA SER A 157 19.55 13.18 -3.06
C SER A 157 18.03 13.16 -2.89
N TYR A 158 17.48 12.26 -2.08
CA TYR A 158 16.03 12.11 -1.94
C TYR A 158 15.52 12.51 -0.56
N LEU A 159 14.33 13.12 -0.54
CA LEU A 159 13.57 13.36 0.68
C LEU A 159 13.21 12.04 1.35
N LEU A 160 13.12 12.07 2.69
CA LEU A 160 12.79 10.88 3.48
C LEU A 160 11.50 10.20 3.00
N GLU A 161 10.52 11.00 2.60
CA GLU A 161 9.25 10.55 2.04
C GLU A 161 8.71 11.62 1.08
N ASP A 162 8.66 11.30 -0.21
CA ASP A 162 8.04 12.13 -1.24
C ASP A 162 6.56 11.75 -1.33
N PHE A 163 5.70 12.57 -0.71
CA PHE A 163 4.26 12.37 -0.64
C PHE A 163 3.53 13.43 -1.46
N ASN A 164 2.62 12.96 -2.32
CA ASN A 164 1.77 13.82 -3.12
C ASN A 164 0.33 13.31 -3.12
N MET A 165 -0.62 14.21 -2.87
CA MET A 165 -2.04 13.98 -3.09
C MET A 165 -2.55 14.99 -4.10
N THR A 166 -3.16 14.51 -5.18
CA THR A 166 -3.83 15.35 -6.18
C THR A 166 -5.32 15.01 -6.22
N ILE A 167 -6.15 16.04 -6.10
CA ILE A 167 -7.60 15.93 -6.19
C ILE A 167 -8.04 16.67 -7.45
N PHE A 168 -8.62 15.92 -8.40
CA PHE A 168 -9.28 16.46 -9.58
C PHE A 168 -10.77 16.48 -9.30
N HIS A 169 -11.44 17.59 -9.55
CA HIS A 169 -12.88 17.64 -9.37
C HIS A 169 -13.55 18.52 -10.41
N HIS A 170 -14.84 18.27 -10.64
CA HIS A 170 -15.61 19.05 -11.59
C HIS A 170 -15.65 20.54 -11.16
N PRO A 171 -15.43 21.51 -12.06
CA PRO A 171 -15.42 22.94 -11.71
C PRO A 171 -16.75 23.49 -11.16
N SER A 172 -17.84 22.76 -11.34
CA SER A 172 -19.15 23.12 -10.75
C SER A 172 -19.24 22.82 -9.26
N LEU A 173 -18.30 22.04 -8.70
CA LEU A 173 -18.18 21.88 -7.26
C LEU A 173 -17.66 23.21 -6.66
N LYS A 174 -18.01 23.50 -5.40
CA LYS A 174 -17.87 24.83 -4.77
C LYS A 174 -16.48 25.48 -4.88
N THR A 175 -15.44 24.70 -5.14
CA THR A 175 -14.08 25.14 -5.40
C THR A 175 -13.89 25.51 -6.88
N LYS A 176 -13.58 26.78 -7.18
CA LYS A 176 -13.32 27.23 -8.57
C LYS A 176 -12.03 26.66 -9.18
N THR A 177 -11.21 25.99 -8.38
CA THR A 177 -9.91 25.44 -8.80
C THR A 177 -10.05 23.94 -9.01
N PRO A 178 -10.14 23.44 -10.26
CA PRO A 178 -10.48 22.04 -10.56
C PRO A 178 -9.41 21.02 -10.13
N VAL A 179 -8.21 21.50 -9.77
CA VAL A 179 -7.09 20.68 -9.33
C VAL A 179 -6.59 21.21 -8.01
N LEU A 180 -6.63 20.38 -6.97
CA LEU A 180 -6.01 20.65 -5.69
C LEU A 180 -4.81 19.73 -5.54
N LYS A 181 -3.68 20.28 -5.10
CA LYS A 181 -2.46 19.53 -4.82
C LYS A 181 -2.10 19.71 -3.35
N MET A 182 -1.75 18.62 -2.70
CA MET A 182 -1.27 18.59 -1.33
C MET A 182 0.04 17.80 -1.32
N THR A 183 1.14 18.50 -1.11
CA THR A 183 2.48 17.93 -1.03
C THR A 183 2.88 17.68 0.42
N ARG A 184 4.07 17.09 0.60
CA ARG A 184 4.70 16.91 1.90
C ARG A 184 4.84 18.22 2.69
N GLU A 185 5.17 19.31 2.02
CA GLU A 185 5.29 20.65 2.60
C GLU A 185 3.93 21.17 3.08
N ASN A 186 2.88 21.00 2.27
CA ASN A 186 1.54 21.41 2.65
C ASN A 186 1.05 20.65 3.90
N LEU A 187 1.35 19.35 4.01
CA LEU A 187 1.02 18.57 5.20
C LEU A 187 1.72 19.10 6.46
N SER A 188 3.00 19.46 6.37
CA SER A 188 3.74 20.08 7.49
C SER A 188 3.22 21.45 7.90
N GLN A 189 2.58 22.20 6.98
CA GLN A 189 1.95 23.48 7.29
C GLN A 189 0.60 23.29 8.01
N ILE A 190 -0.14 22.22 7.68
CA ILE A 190 -1.41 21.89 8.32
C ILE A 190 -1.19 21.27 9.70
N TYR A 191 -0.16 20.42 9.82
CA TYR A 191 0.22 19.74 11.05
C TYR A 191 1.58 20.25 11.51
N GLU A 192 1.60 21.32 12.32
CA GLU A 192 2.84 21.96 12.79
C GLU A 192 3.79 20.98 13.51
N ASP A 193 3.23 19.99 14.19
CA ASP A 193 3.97 18.93 14.89
C ASP A 193 4.65 17.92 13.94
N LEU A 194 4.36 17.94 12.63
CA LEU A 194 4.92 17.04 11.60
C LEU A 194 6.10 17.73 10.89
N PRO A 195 7.37 17.44 11.26
CA PRO A 195 8.53 18.05 10.60
C PRO A 195 8.68 17.53 9.19
N LEU A 196 9.12 18.34 8.22
CA LEU A 196 9.27 17.96 6.80
C LEU A 196 10.10 16.67 6.61
N HIS A 197 11.15 16.52 7.40
CA HIS A 197 12.09 15.40 7.33
C HIS A 197 11.67 14.19 8.17
N ALA A 198 10.46 14.18 8.75
CA ALA A 198 9.95 13.03 9.47
C ALA A 198 9.20 12.08 8.53
N SER A 199 9.38 10.77 8.76
CA SER A 199 8.58 9.74 8.10
C SER A 199 7.13 9.83 8.59
N LEU A 200 6.20 9.93 7.65
CA LEU A 200 4.76 9.98 7.87
C LEU A 200 4.30 8.77 8.69
N ASN A 201 4.72 7.56 8.31
CA ASN A 201 4.40 6.34 9.06
C ASN A 201 4.90 6.39 10.52
N SER A 202 6.12 6.88 10.73
CA SER A 202 6.67 6.98 12.09
C SER A 202 5.94 8.02 12.92
N PHE A 203 5.63 9.17 12.31
CA PHE A 203 4.89 10.25 12.93
C PHE A 203 3.46 9.83 13.28
N ALA A 204 2.72 9.29 12.31
CA ALA A 204 1.32 8.87 12.47
C ALA A 204 1.14 7.87 13.62
N ARG A 205 2.07 6.92 13.79
CA ARG A 205 2.04 5.96 14.92
C ARG A 205 2.18 6.65 16.27
N LYS A 206 3.13 7.57 16.39
CA LYS A 206 3.33 8.35 17.63
C LYS A 206 2.13 9.24 17.91
N TRP A 207 1.59 9.88 16.87
CA TRP A 207 0.42 10.72 16.94
C TRP A 207 -0.82 9.93 17.40
N GLN A 208 -1.11 8.79 16.76
CA GLN A 208 -2.22 7.92 17.16
C GLN A 208 -2.11 7.45 18.61
N LEU A 209 -0.91 7.02 19.05
CA LEU A 209 -0.70 6.62 20.44
C LEU A 209 -0.94 7.78 21.41
N LYS A 210 -0.44 8.98 21.09
CA LYS A 210 -0.65 10.19 21.90
C LYS A 210 -2.13 10.54 22.00
N GLU A 211 -2.85 10.51 20.88
CA GLU A 211 -4.29 10.83 20.86
C GLU A 211 -5.09 9.78 21.64
N PHE A 212 -4.74 8.49 21.51
CA PHE A 212 -5.34 7.40 22.30
C PHE A 212 -5.14 7.59 23.81
N ILE A 213 -3.90 7.84 24.27
CA ILE A 213 -3.60 8.06 25.69
C ILE A 213 -4.39 9.26 26.24
N ASN A 214 -4.60 10.29 25.43
CA ASN A 214 -5.33 11.50 25.81
C ASN A 214 -6.85 11.38 25.65
N GLY A 215 -7.38 10.20 25.29
CA GLY A 215 -8.82 9.98 25.10
C GLY A 215 -9.43 10.81 23.96
N LYS A 216 -8.61 11.27 23.01
CA LYS A 216 -9.09 12.05 21.87
C LYS A 216 -9.68 11.12 20.80
N PRO A 217 -10.65 11.60 20.01
CA PRO A 217 -11.18 10.83 18.90
C PRO A 217 -10.05 10.55 17.89
N THR A 218 -9.70 9.28 17.74
CA THR A 218 -8.71 8.85 16.77
C THR A 218 -9.41 8.42 15.48
N HIS A 219 -8.76 8.60 14.33
CA HIS A 219 -9.21 8.01 13.05
C HIS A 219 -8.91 6.51 12.96
N SER A 220 -8.88 5.82 14.11
CA SER A 220 -8.42 4.43 14.26
C SER A 220 -9.34 3.70 15.26
N SER A 221 -10.64 3.73 14.99
CA SER A 221 -11.67 3.02 15.78
C SER A 221 -11.65 1.52 15.50
N PHE A 222 -12.20 0.71 16.42
CA PHE A 222 -12.36 -0.73 16.18
C PHE A 222 -13.11 -1.03 14.88
N ASP A 223 -14.14 -0.25 14.54
CA ASP A 223 -14.88 -0.40 13.28
C ASP A 223 -13.98 -0.17 12.05
N SER A 224 -13.09 0.84 12.10
CA SER A 224 -12.14 1.09 11.01
C SER A 224 -11.15 -0.08 10.85
N HIS A 225 -10.67 -0.66 11.95
CA HIS A 225 -9.80 -1.83 11.92
C HIS A 225 -10.53 -3.06 11.37
N GLN A 226 -11.80 -3.25 11.76
CA GLN A 226 -12.63 -4.35 11.30
C GLN A 226 -12.86 -4.29 9.78
N ALA A 227 -13.10 -3.10 9.22
CA ALA A 227 -13.24 -2.90 7.79
C ALA A 227 -11.96 -3.29 7.04
N THR A 228 -10.79 -2.80 7.49
CA THR A 228 -9.49 -3.20 6.92
C THR A 228 -9.27 -4.71 7.01
N ILE A 229 -9.50 -5.32 8.18
CA ILE A 229 -9.33 -6.77 8.38
C ILE A 229 -10.22 -7.54 7.41
N PHE A 230 -11.47 -7.13 7.24
CA PHE A 230 -12.40 -7.77 6.30
C PHE A 230 -11.92 -7.65 4.85
N ARG A 231 -11.44 -6.47 4.42
CA ARG A 231 -10.83 -6.32 3.09
C ARG A 231 -9.62 -7.22 2.93
N LEU A 232 -8.74 -7.26 3.91
CA LEU A 232 -7.55 -8.13 3.90
C LEU A 232 -7.91 -9.60 3.75
N GLN A 233 -8.89 -10.07 4.53
CA GLN A 233 -9.38 -11.44 4.41
C GLN A 233 -9.85 -11.74 2.99
N LYS A 234 -10.69 -10.88 2.39
CA LYS A 234 -11.15 -11.08 1.01
C LYS A 234 -9.99 -11.08 0.00
N ILE A 235 -9.02 -10.17 0.16
CA ILE A 235 -7.81 -10.11 -0.68
C ILE A 235 -7.04 -11.45 -0.62
N TYR A 236 -6.75 -11.95 0.58
CA TYR A 236 -6.03 -13.21 0.75
C TYR A 236 -6.83 -14.41 0.22
N SER A 237 -8.15 -14.43 0.44
CA SER A 237 -9.02 -15.46 -0.13
C SER A 237 -8.98 -15.46 -1.66
N TYR A 238 -9.02 -14.29 -2.30
CA TYR A 238 -8.92 -14.17 -3.76
C TYR A 238 -7.59 -14.72 -4.28
N LEU A 239 -6.47 -14.31 -3.66
CA LEU A 239 -5.13 -14.80 -4.02
C LEU A 239 -5.00 -16.32 -3.82
N TYR A 240 -5.63 -16.86 -2.77
CA TYR A 240 -5.65 -18.29 -2.52
C TYR A 240 -6.43 -19.06 -3.61
N GLN A 241 -7.66 -18.62 -3.93
CA GLN A 241 -8.49 -19.25 -4.95
C GLN A 241 -7.83 -19.21 -6.34
N LYS A 242 -7.21 -18.08 -6.71
CA LYS A 242 -6.48 -17.94 -7.98
C LYS A 242 -5.34 -18.94 -8.11
N GLN A 243 -4.62 -19.22 -7.02
CA GLN A 243 -3.55 -20.22 -7.01
C GLN A 243 -4.09 -21.66 -7.11
N MET A 244 -5.19 -21.97 -6.42
CA MET A 244 -5.78 -23.32 -6.51
C MET A 244 -6.22 -23.62 -7.94
N ARG A 245 -6.88 -22.65 -8.59
CA ARG A 245 -7.28 -22.78 -10.00
C ARG A 245 -6.09 -22.95 -10.95
N SER A 246 -4.98 -22.26 -10.72
CA SER A 246 -3.79 -22.42 -11.56
C SER A 246 -3.16 -23.80 -11.37
N GLN A 247 -3.15 -24.35 -10.16
CA GLN A 247 -2.66 -25.71 -9.88
C GLN A 247 -3.55 -26.80 -10.51
N GLU A 248 -4.88 -26.65 -10.44
CA GLU A 248 -5.82 -27.56 -11.09
C GLU A 248 -5.66 -27.54 -12.62
N SER A 249 -5.47 -26.37 -13.23
CA SER A 249 -5.25 -26.26 -14.68
C SER A 249 -3.94 -26.91 -15.16
N ILE A 250 -2.94 -27.03 -14.29
CA ILE A 250 -1.68 -27.72 -14.59
C ILE A 250 -1.87 -29.24 -14.48
N LEU A 251 -2.73 -29.70 -13.56
CA LEU A 251 -3.03 -31.11 -13.37
C LEU A 251 -3.95 -31.69 -14.45
N VAL A 252 -4.85 -30.88 -15.03
CA VAL A 252 -5.75 -31.30 -16.13
C VAL A 252 -5.03 -31.35 -17.49
N ASN A 253 -3.91 -30.63 -17.64
CA ASN A 253 -3.11 -30.60 -18.87
C ASN A 253 -1.88 -31.52 -18.82
N ARG A 254 -1.82 -32.46 -17.86
CA ARG A 254 -0.84 -33.55 -17.78
C ARG A 254 -1.55 -34.89 -17.93
#